data_AF-A0A524GUC1-F1
#
_entry.id   AF-A0A524GUC1-F1
#
_cell.length_a   1.000
_cell.length_b   1.000
_cell.length_c   1.000
_cell.angle_alpha   90.00
_cell.angle_beta   90.00
_cell.angle_gamma   90.00
#
_symmetry.space_group_name_H-M   'P 1'
#
loop_
_entity.id
_entity.type
_entity.pdbx_description
1 polymer ?
#
loop_
_entity_poly.entity_id
_entity_poly.type
_entity_poly.pdbx_seq_one_letter_code
_entity_poly.pdbx_strand_id
1 'polypeptide(L)'
;MASKDNYDRRVMRLFDGYVHGQISRREFLDGAAKITASATAAAALFASLSPDYALAQQVDPDDKSINTSYKKYSSPKGAGVMNG
;
A
#
# COMPACT_ATOMS: atom_id res chain seq x y z
N MET A 1 2.34 2.07 -14.55
CA MET A 1 2.61 1.70 -13.13
C MET A 1 4.01 1.12 -13.07
N ALA A 2 4.90 1.65 -12.23
CA ALA A 2 6.23 1.09 -12.08
C ALA A 2 6.12 -0.29 -11.41
N SER A 3 6.65 -1.35 -12.05
CA SER A 3 6.73 -2.68 -11.43
C SER A 3 7.61 -2.62 -10.18
N LYS A 4 7.27 -3.41 -9.16
CA LYS A 4 8.08 -3.62 -7.94
C LYS A 4 9.53 -4.00 -8.26
N ASP A 5 9.76 -4.60 -9.42
CA ASP A 5 11.08 -5.03 -9.89
C ASP A 5 11.99 -3.86 -10.34
N ASN A 6 11.43 -2.66 -10.51
CA ASN A 6 12.17 -1.48 -10.98
C ASN A 6 12.74 -0.61 -9.85
N TYR A 7 12.52 -0.97 -8.58
CA TYR A 7 13.01 -0.20 -7.42
C TYR A 7 14.10 -0.96 -6.67
N ASP A 8 15.08 -0.23 -6.15
CA ASP A 8 16.09 -0.80 -5.26
C ASP A 8 15.42 -1.48 -4.05
N ARG A 9 15.77 -2.73 -3.78
CA ARG A 9 15.20 -3.52 -2.67
C ARG A 9 15.34 -2.84 -1.31
N ARG A 10 16.37 -2.02 -1.11
CA ARG A 10 16.56 -1.23 0.11
C ARG A 10 15.48 -0.18 0.27
N VAL A 11 15.10 0.50 -0.82
CA VAL A 11 13.98 1.46 -0.82
C VAL A 11 12.67 0.73 -0.55
N MET A 12 12.46 -0.45 -1.13
CA MET A 12 11.25 -1.25 -0.89
C MET A 12 11.12 -1.71 0.55
N ARG A 13 12.23 -2.04 1.21
CA ARG A 13 12.22 -2.39 2.64
C ARG A 13 11.85 -1.20 3.52
N LEU A 14 12.36 -0.01 3.21
CA LEU A 14 11.96 1.21 3.91
C LEU A 14 10.48 1.51 3.68
N PHE A 15 9.99 1.37 2.45
CA PHE A 15 8.59 1.62 2.12
C PHE A 15 7.66 0.65 2.82
N ASP A 16 8.01 -0.65 2.85
CA ASP A 16 7.29 -1.69 3.58
C ASP A 16 7.15 -1.36 5.06
N GLY A 17 8.24 -0.95 5.71
CA GLY A 17 8.22 -0.52 7.11
C GLY A 17 7.36 0.73 7.33
N TYR A 18 7.34 1.67 6.38
CA TYR A 18 6.51 2.85 6.46
C TYR A 18 5.01 2.52 6.36
N VAL A 19 4.60 1.76 5.34
CA VAL A 19 3.17 1.46 5.11
C VAL A 19 2.57 0.52 6.15
N HIS A 20 3.40 -0.31 6.81
CA HIS A 20 2.98 -1.15 7.92
C HIS A 20 3.21 -0.52 9.30
N GLY A 21 3.57 0.76 9.37
CA GLY A 21 3.68 1.52 10.62
C GLY A 21 4.87 1.18 11.51
N GLN A 22 5.88 0.49 10.98
CA GLN A 22 7.13 0.16 11.69
C GLN A 22 8.10 1.36 11.76
N ILE A 23 8.06 2.25 10.77
CA ILE A 23 8.81 3.51 10.76
C ILE A 23 7.90 4.67 10.35
N SER A 24 8.24 5.88 10.79
CA SER A 24 7.57 7.11 10.40
C SER A 24 7.90 7.53 8.96
N ARG A 25 7.08 8.42 8.40
CA ARG A 25 7.36 9.06 7.11
C ARG A 25 8.73 9.77 7.08
N ARG A 26 9.15 10.38 8.19
CA ARG A 26 10.44 11.06 8.28
C ARG A 26 11.60 10.06 8.20
N GLU A 27 11.50 8.95 8.92
CA GLU A 27 12.51 7.89 8.87
C GLU A 27 12.62 7.24 7.48
N PHE A 28 11.49 7.10 6.77
CA PHE A 28 11.52 6.70 5.35
C PHE A 28 12.32 7.70 4.51
N LEU A 29 12.01 9.00 4.61
CA LEU A 29 12.66 10.05 3.82
C LEU A 29 14.17 10.13 4.13
N ASP A 30 14.54 10.06 5.40
CA ASP A 30 15.95 10.07 5.83
C ASP A 30 16.70 8.83 5.33
N GLY A 31 16.08 7.65 5.41
CA GLY A 31 16.65 6.41 4.88
C GLY A 31 16.79 6.42 3.36
N ALA A 32 15.76 6.90 2.64
CA ALA A 32 15.77 7.00 1.19
C ALA A 32 16.78 8.04 0.69
N ALA A 33 16.96 9.15 1.41
CA ALA A 33 17.97 10.16 1.10
C ALA A 33 19.39 9.60 1.24
N LYS A 34 19.64 8.71 2.21
CA LYS A 34 20.93 7.99 2.33
C LYS A 34 21.19 7.04 1.16
N ILE A 35 20.15 6.39 0.62
CA ILE A 35 20.28 5.46 -0.52
C ILE A 35 20.50 6.23 -1.83
N THR A 36 19.78 7.34 -2.02
CA THR A 36 19.81 8.13 -3.26
C THR A 36 20.85 9.24 -3.27
N ALA A 37 21.48 9.52 -2.11
CA ALA A 37 22.29 10.70 -1.87
C ALA A 37 21.60 12.03 -2.22
N SER A 38 20.25 12.09 -2.19
CA SER A 38 19.48 13.27 -2.57
C SER A 38 18.12 13.33 -1.87
N ALA A 39 17.87 14.42 -1.14
CA ALA A 39 16.57 14.67 -0.52
C ALA A 39 15.45 14.82 -1.57
N THR A 40 15.75 15.45 -2.71
CA THR A 40 14.80 15.60 -3.82
C THR A 40 14.44 14.25 -4.43
N ALA A 41 15.42 13.37 -4.63
CA ALA A 41 15.17 12.02 -5.13
C ALA A 41 14.38 11.18 -4.12
N ALA A 42 14.66 11.31 -2.82
CA ALA A 42 13.88 10.66 -1.77
C ALA A 42 12.41 11.10 -1.77
N ALA A 43 12.16 12.40 -1.94
CA ALA A 43 10.80 12.93 -2.07
C ALA A 43 10.09 12.43 -3.34
N ALA A 44 10.81 12.35 -4.47
CA ALA A 44 10.28 11.79 -5.70
C ALA A 44 9.92 10.29 -5.57
N LEU A 45 10.76 9.50 -4.89
CA LEU A 45 10.45 8.09 -4.57
C LEU A 45 9.23 7.97 -3.67
N PHE A 46 9.11 8.83 -2.64
CA PHE A 46 7.92 8.84 -1.79
C PHE A 46 6.66 9.09 -2.62
N ALA A 47 6.69 10.10 -3.50
CA ALA A 47 5.57 10.44 -4.35
C ALA A 47 5.23 9.33 -5.36
N SER A 48 6.22 8.68 -5.97
CA SER A 48 6.01 7.62 -6.96
C SER A 48 5.48 6.30 -6.37
N LEU A 49 5.75 6.07 -5.08
CA LEU A 49 5.29 4.87 -4.35
C LEU A 49 3.98 5.09 -3.60
N SER A 50 3.65 6.34 -3.26
CA SER A 50 2.41 6.65 -2.55
C SER A 50 1.20 6.40 -3.45
N PRO A 51 0.14 5.74 -2.95
CA PRO A 51 -1.09 5.57 -3.70
C PRO A 51 -1.75 6.93 -3.94
N ASP A 52 -2.18 7.16 -5.19
CA ASP A 52 -3.11 8.23 -5.51
C ASP A 52 -4.54 7.69 -5.46
N TYR A 53 -5.21 7.91 -4.33
CA TYR A 53 -6.57 7.41 -4.12
C TYR A 53 -7.62 8.11 -5.00
N ALA A 54 -7.34 9.31 -5.51
CA ALA A 54 -8.24 9.96 -6.46
C ALA A 54 -8.30 9.18 -7.78
N LEU A 55 -7.18 8.54 -8.17
CA LEU A 55 -7.11 7.67 -9.34
C LEU A 55 -7.50 6.21 -9.04
N ALA A 56 -7.78 5.87 -7.78
CA ALA A 56 -8.05 4.49 -7.36
C ALA A 56 -9.53 4.08 -7.52
N GLN A 57 -10.43 5.01 -7.85
CA GLN A 57 -11.84 4.69 -8.05
C GLN A 57 -12.02 3.81 -9.29
N GLN A 58 -12.36 2.54 -9.09
CA GLN A 58 -12.60 1.58 -10.17
C GLN A 58 -14.07 1.55 -10.63
N VAL A 59 -15.00 1.77 -9.70
CA VAL A 59 -16.45 1.80 -9.93
C VAL A 59 -17.06 2.98 -9.17
N ASP A 60 -18.26 3.40 -9.58
CA ASP A 60 -19.03 4.38 -8.84
C ASP A 60 -19.41 3.79 -7.45
N PRO A 61 -19.14 4.51 -6.33
CA PRO A 61 -19.60 4.10 -5.01
C PRO A 61 -21.12 3.82 -4.93
N ASP A 62 -21.92 4.46 -5.79
CA ASP A 62 -23.37 4.35 -5.83
C ASP A 62 -23.88 3.49 -7.00
N ASP A 63 -23.02 2.65 -7.61
CA ASP A 63 -23.41 1.77 -8.72
C ASP A 63 -24.51 0.78 -8.28
N LYS A 64 -25.74 1.04 -8.76
CA LYS A 64 -26.94 0.25 -8.45
C LYS A 64 -26.90 -1.19 -8.97
N SER A 65 -25.99 -1.52 -9.87
CA SER A 65 -25.81 -2.90 -10.34
C SER A 65 -25.09 -3.78 -9.31
N ILE A 66 -24.38 -3.17 -8.36
CA ILE A 66 -23.63 -3.85 -7.30
C ILE A 66 -24.58 -4.19 -6.13
N ASN A 67 -24.66 -5.47 -5.79
CA ASN A 67 -25.41 -5.96 -4.63
C ASN A 67 -24.45 -6.46 -3.56
N THR A 68 -24.48 -5.83 -2.37
CA THR A 68 -23.63 -6.22 -1.22
C THR A 68 -24.45 -6.99 -0.19
N SER A 69 -23.90 -8.10 0.32
CA SER A 69 -24.50 -8.85 1.42
C SER A 69 -23.44 -9.56 2.24
N TYR A 70 -23.72 -9.77 3.53
CA TYR A 70 -22.91 -10.62 4.40
C TYR A 70 -23.28 -12.09 4.20
N LYS A 71 -22.28 -12.96 4.16
CA LYS A 71 -22.47 -14.42 4.10
C LYS A 71 -21.83 -15.08 5.30
N LYS A 72 -22.59 -15.99 5.91
CA LYS A 72 -22.06 -16.93 6.90
C LYS A 72 -21.52 -18.16 6.21
N TYR A 73 -20.30 -18.57 6.56
CA TYR A 73 -19.71 -19.81 6.04
C TYR A 73 -18.86 -20.50 7.11
N SER A 74 -18.82 -21.82 7.06
CA SER A 74 -17.96 -22.62 7.94
C SER A 74 -16.52 -22.59 7.44
N SER A 75 -15.60 -22.10 8.26
CA SER A 75 -14.17 -22.10 7.94
C SER A 75 -13.64 -23.54 7.88
N PRO A 76 -13.07 -24.00 6.76
CA PRO A 76 -12.57 -25.38 6.62
C PRO A 76 -11.45 -25.74 7.61
N LYS A 77 -10.71 -24.74 8.11
CA LYS A 77 -9.53 -24.93 8.98
C LYS A 77 -9.73 -24.46 10.42
N GLY A 78 -10.97 -24.42 10.91
CA GLY A 78 -11.21 -24.31 12.36
C GLY A 78 -11.44 -22.91 12.94
N ALA A 79 -11.57 -21.85 12.13
CA ALA A 79 -11.99 -20.54 12.62
C ALA A 79 -13.49 -20.45 12.99
N GLY A 80 -14.24 -21.57 12.94
CA GLY A 80 -15.67 -21.60 13.21
C GLY A 80 -16.51 -21.03 12.06
N VAL A 81 -17.69 -20.51 12.38
CA VAL A 81 -18.56 -19.84 11.41
C VAL A 81 -18.12 -18.39 11.29
N MET A 82 -17.64 -18.03 10.10
CA MET A 82 -17.22 -16.67 9.75
C MET A 82 -18.38 -15.89 9.13
N ASN A 83 -18.34 -14.56 9.23
CA ASN A 83 -19.30 -13.66 8.61
C ASN A 83 -18.53 -12.52 7.91
N GLY A 84 -18.80 -12.31 6.62
CA GLY A 84 -18.12 -11.31 5.79
C GLY A 84 -18.75 -11.21 4.40
#